data_AF-A0A1U7H3N9-F1
#
_entry.id   AF-A0A1U7H3N9-F1
#
_cell.length_a   1.000
_cell.length_b   1.000
_cell.length_c   1.000
_cell.angle_alpha   90.00
_cell.angle_beta   90.00
_cell.angle_gamma   90.00
#
_symmetry.space_group_name_H-M   'P 1'
#
loop_
_entity.id
_entity.type
_entity.pdbx_description
1 polymer ?
#
loop_
_entity_poly.entity_id
_entity_poly.type
_entity_poly.pdbx_seq_one_letter_code
_entity_poly.pdbx_strand_id
1 'polypeptide(L)'
;MRYFLDKRKTAIGDEIGSKITHTYIEIEFPVDDDSSYVIYVIPRNQNSAFVATCWDHTFDKLVSNLDEDTFEMIAETWPTLAALLYNGVKQLYRQGALIVLEDLDDGENKWFVASIAGNISFSSFKDLFNERMQEVTQLVLARTIQLSRALP
;
A
#
# COMPACT_ATOMS: atom_id res chain seq x y z
N MET A 1 18.55 4.32 -2.30
CA MET A 1 17.56 5.41 -2.53
C MET A 1 16.65 5.00 -3.67
N ARG A 2 15.53 4.33 -3.36
CA ARG A 2 14.40 4.13 -4.27
C ARG A 2 13.16 4.63 -3.55
N TYR A 3 12.74 5.84 -3.88
CA TYR A 3 11.49 6.40 -3.38
C TYR A 3 10.38 6.06 -4.39
N PHE A 4 9.23 5.62 -3.86
CA PHE A 4 8.01 5.23 -4.59
C PHE A 4 7.23 6.45 -5.07
N LEU A 5 7.95 7.42 -5.64
CA LEU A 5 7.45 8.71 -6.07
C LEU A 5 6.99 8.55 -7.51
N ASP A 6 5.68 8.60 -7.73
CA ASP A 6 5.24 9.08 -9.04
C ASP A 6 5.55 10.58 -9.10
N LYS A 7 5.88 11.11 -10.27
CA LYS A 7 6.03 12.56 -10.42
C LYS A 7 4.67 13.18 -10.11
N ARG A 8 4.64 14.16 -9.20
CA ARG A 8 3.44 14.90 -8.83
C ARG A 8 2.64 15.30 -10.08
N LYS A 9 1.51 14.66 -10.33
CA LYS A 9 0.75 14.84 -11.59
C LYS A 9 -0.24 15.99 -11.53
N THR A 10 -0.70 16.42 -10.34
CA THR A 10 -1.86 17.33 -10.28
C THR A 10 -2.02 18.28 -9.08
N ALA A 11 -1.12 18.32 -8.08
CA ALA A 11 -1.35 19.19 -6.92
C ALA A 11 -0.53 20.50 -6.96
N ILE A 12 -1.23 21.63 -6.89
CA ILE A 12 -0.67 22.98 -6.69
C ILE A 12 -0.67 23.23 -5.16
N GLY A 13 0.49 23.20 -4.49
CA GLY A 13 0.62 23.50 -3.04
C GLY A 13 0.38 22.32 -2.09
N ASP A 14 0.53 22.49 -0.77
CA ASP A 14 0.47 21.45 0.31
C ASP A 14 -0.86 20.66 0.45
N GLU A 15 -1.75 20.71 -0.54
CA GLU A 15 -3.05 20.05 -0.49
C GLU A 15 -2.98 18.56 -0.90
N ILE A 16 -3.75 17.73 -0.18
CA ILE A 16 -3.96 16.31 -0.50
C ILE A 16 -4.68 16.22 -1.86
N GLY A 17 -4.04 15.61 -2.84
CA GLY A 17 -4.65 15.31 -4.13
C GLY A 17 -5.56 14.08 -4.01
N SER A 18 -6.66 14.05 -4.75
CA SER A 18 -7.44 12.81 -4.91
C SER A 18 -7.94 12.62 -6.33
N LYS A 19 -7.93 11.38 -6.79
CA LYS A 19 -8.47 10.97 -8.09
C LYS A 19 -9.43 9.80 -7.86
N ILE A 20 -10.68 9.96 -8.25
CA ILE A 20 -11.71 8.94 -8.12
C ILE A 20 -11.88 8.28 -9.48
N THR A 21 -11.73 6.95 -9.54
CA THR A 21 -12.04 6.16 -10.74
C THR A 21 -13.30 5.33 -10.53
N HIS A 22 -13.69 4.56 -11.55
CA HIS A 22 -14.82 3.65 -11.44
C HIS A 22 -14.54 2.46 -10.51
N THR A 23 -13.27 2.16 -10.25
CA THR A 23 -12.83 0.92 -9.60
C THR A 23 -12.04 1.15 -8.31
N TYR A 24 -11.49 2.34 -8.10
CA TYR A 24 -10.73 2.69 -6.91
C TYR A 24 -10.64 4.21 -6.68
N ILE A 25 -10.05 4.61 -5.56
CA ILE A 25 -9.76 6.02 -5.24
C ILE A 25 -8.27 6.14 -4.94
N GLU A 26 -7.59 7.06 -5.61
CA GLU A 26 -6.22 7.47 -5.34
C GLU A 26 -6.23 8.69 -4.41
N ILE A 27 -5.40 8.65 -3.38
CA ILE A 27 -5.14 9.77 -2.46
C ILE A 27 -3.64 10.01 -2.45
N GLU A 28 -3.23 11.21 -2.84
CA GLU A 28 -1.85 11.64 -2.96
C GLU A 28 -1.46 12.44 -1.71
N PHE A 29 -0.51 11.92 -0.93
CA PHE A 29 0.04 12.55 0.26
C PHE A 29 1.40 13.16 -0.10
N PRO A 30 1.52 14.51 -0.18
CA PRO A 30 2.81 15.14 -0.44
C PRO A 30 3.78 14.86 0.70
N VAL A 31 5.03 14.58 0.34
CA VAL A 31 6.16 14.37 1.25
C VAL A 31 7.10 15.56 1.18
N ASP A 32 7.38 16.02 -0.04
CA ASP A 32 8.10 17.26 -0.35
C ASP A 32 7.58 17.82 -1.69
N ASP A 33 8.22 18.87 -2.21
CA ASP A 33 7.80 19.56 -3.44
C ASP A 33 7.77 18.64 -4.67
N ASP A 34 8.63 17.63 -4.71
CA ASP A 34 8.83 16.75 -5.86
C ASP A 34 8.24 15.35 -5.65
N SER A 35 7.69 15.08 -4.46
CA SER A 35 7.52 13.71 -3.99
C SER A 35 6.26 13.49 -3.16
N SER A 36 5.56 12.37 -3.41
CA SER A 36 4.32 12.00 -2.73
C SER A 36 4.19 10.49 -2.52
N TYR A 37 3.49 10.09 -1.46
CA TYR A 37 2.95 8.74 -1.32
C TYR A 37 1.55 8.67 -1.92
N VAL A 38 1.31 7.67 -2.76
CA VAL A 38 -0.02 7.40 -3.32
C VAL A 38 -0.66 6.24 -2.55
N ILE A 39 -1.84 6.50 -1.98
CA ILE A 39 -2.68 5.51 -1.32
C ILE A 39 -3.86 5.19 -2.23
N TYR A 40 -4.04 3.90 -2.49
CA TYR A 40 -5.17 3.35 -3.22
C TYR A 40 -6.20 2.84 -2.22
N VAL A 41 -7.45 3.29 -2.36
CA VAL A 41 -8.62 2.73 -1.69
C VAL A 41 -9.41 1.94 -2.72
N ILE A 42 -9.36 0.62 -2.60
CA ILE A 42 -9.95 -0.33 -3.56
C ILE A 42 -11.16 -1.00 -2.89
N PRO A 43 -12.41 -0.66 -3.27
CA PRO A 43 -13.60 -1.28 -2.70
C PRO A 43 -13.61 -2.80 -2.90
N ARG A 44 -13.87 -3.54 -1.83
CA ARG A 44 -14.06 -5.01 -1.86
C ARG A 44 -15.53 -5.39 -1.86
N ASN A 45 -16.32 -4.62 -1.10
CA ASN A 45 -17.77 -4.72 -1.02
C ASN A 45 -18.33 -3.38 -0.51
N GLN A 46 -19.64 -3.33 -0.27
CA GLN A 46 -20.34 -2.12 0.17
C GLN A 46 -19.82 -1.53 1.50
N ASN A 47 -19.15 -2.34 2.34
CA ASN A 47 -18.76 -1.95 3.69
C ASN A 47 -17.26 -2.15 3.98
N SER A 48 -16.44 -2.40 2.96
CA SER A 48 -14.99 -2.58 3.13
C SER A 48 -14.19 -2.29 1.87
N ALA A 49 -12.95 -1.85 2.08
CA ALA A 49 -11.95 -1.63 1.04
C ALA A 49 -10.59 -2.16 1.46
N PHE A 50 -9.78 -2.50 0.48
CA PHE A 50 -8.33 -2.48 0.65
C PHE A 50 -7.86 -1.03 0.67
N VAL A 51 -6.93 -0.75 1.57
CA VAL A 51 -6.13 0.47 1.57
C VAL A 51 -4.70 0.03 1.32
N ALA A 52 -4.06 0.57 0.29
CA ALA A 52 -2.79 0.02 -0.21
C ALA A 52 -1.84 1.07 -0.78
N THR A 53 -0.54 0.80 -0.73
CA THR A 53 0.47 1.46 -1.57
C THR A 53 0.99 0.46 -2.60
N CYS A 54 1.16 0.89 -3.85
CA CYS A 54 1.70 0.05 -4.91
C CYS A 54 3.23 0.06 -4.87
N TRP A 55 3.82 -1.14 -4.98
CA TRP A 55 5.24 -1.41 -5.03
C TRP A 55 5.65 -2.05 -6.36
N ASP A 56 4.73 -2.12 -7.33
CA ASP A 56 4.99 -2.64 -8.67
C ASP A 56 5.63 -4.04 -8.60
N HIS A 57 6.55 -4.36 -9.52
CA HIS A 57 7.30 -5.62 -9.57
C HIS A 57 8.53 -5.65 -8.62
N THR A 58 8.58 -4.81 -7.57
CA THR A 58 9.78 -4.63 -6.72
C THR A 58 10.29 -5.94 -6.10
N PHE A 59 9.38 -6.85 -5.74
CA PHE A 59 9.72 -8.06 -4.98
C PHE A 59 9.76 -9.33 -5.82
N ASP A 60 9.46 -9.28 -7.13
CA ASP A 60 9.33 -10.47 -7.97
C ASP A 60 10.57 -11.36 -7.93
N LYS A 61 11.75 -10.76 -8.12
CA LYS A 61 13.03 -11.49 -8.11
C LYS A 61 13.39 -12.05 -6.74
N LEU A 62 12.97 -11.37 -5.69
CA LEU A 62 13.24 -11.79 -4.32
C LEU A 62 12.39 -13.00 -3.96
N VAL A 63 11.11 -12.98 -4.37
CA VAL A 63 10.13 -14.01 -4.01
C VAL A 63 10.19 -15.21 -4.95
N SER A 64 10.57 -15.04 -6.22
CA SER A 64 10.62 -16.12 -7.21
C SER A 64 11.61 -17.24 -6.87
N ASN A 65 12.60 -16.96 -6.01
CA ASN A 65 13.64 -17.90 -5.59
C ASN A 65 13.61 -18.18 -4.08
N LEU A 66 12.45 -18.02 -3.42
CA LEU A 66 12.31 -18.29 -1.99
C LEU A 66 12.47 -19.79 -1.68
N ASP A 67 13.67 -20.16 -1.25
CA ASP A 67 13.90 -21.36 -0.45
C ASP A 67 13.96 -21.03 1.06
N GLU A 68 14.09 -22.05 1.90
CA GLU A 68 14.09 -21.90 3.36
C GLU A 68 15.27 -21.03 3.83
N ASP A 69 16.45 -21.24 3.27
CA ASP A 69 17.66 -20.46 3.56
C ASP A 69 17.50 -18.97 3.16
N THR A 70 16.89 -18.70 2.00
CA THR A 70 16.59 -17.35 1.52
C THR A 70 15.56 -16.66 2.42
N PHE A 71 14.56 -17.40 2.91
CA PHE A 71 13.58 -16.85 3.84
C PHE A 71 14.22 -16.47 5.18
N GLU A 72 15.09 -17.32 5.74
CA GLU A 72 15.85 -17.00 6.96
C GLU A 72 16.72 -15.75 6.75
N MET A 73 17.44 -15.67 5.63
CA MET A 73 18.25 -14.50 5.30
C MET A 73 17.41 -13.22 5.18
N ILE A 74 16.23 -13.28 4.56
CA ILE A 74 15.30 -12.14 4.49
C ILE A 74 14.80 -11.76 5.88
N ALA A 75 14.51 -12.73 6.75
CA ALA A 75 14.06 -12.47 8.11
C ALA A 75 15.13 -11.76 8.95
N GLU A 76 16.41 -12.12 8.77
CA GLU A 76 17.54 -11.47 9.44
C GLU A 76 17.86 -10.09 8.85
N THR A 77 17.89 -9.98 7.52
CA THR A 77 18.34 -8.77 6.81
C THR A 77 17.25 -7.71 6.74
N TRP A 78 16.01 -8.13 6.47
CA TRP A 78 14.84 -7.26 6.29
C TRP A 78 13.65 -7.76 7.11
N PRO A 79 13.71 -7.67 8.45
CA PRO A 79 12.66 -8.20 9.33
C PRO A 79 11.28 -7.58 9.06
N THR A 80 11.23 -6.32 8.62
CA THR A 80 9.97 -5.67 8.20
C THR A 80 9.36 -6.34 6.97
N LEU A 81 10.19 -6.65 5.96
CA LEU A 81 9.72 -7.33 4.75
C LEU A 81 9.24 -8.74 5.07
N ALA A 82 10.01 -9.50 5.85
CA ALA A 82 9.62 -10.84 6.30
C ALA A 82 8.29 -10.83 7.05
N ALA A 83 8.09 -9.88 7.97
CA ALA A 83 6.83 -9.75 8.71
C ALA A 83 5.64 -9.43 7.78
N LEU A 84 5.82 -8.53 6.80
CA LEU A 84 4.77 -8.18 5.85
C LEU A 84 4.44 -9.35 4.89
N LEU A 85 5.45 -10.09 4.41
CA LEU A 85 5.27 -11.31 3.62
C LEU A 85 4.51 -12.38 4.41
N TYR A 86 4.92 -12.62 5.65
CA TYR A 86 4.25 -13.55 6.55
C TYR A 86 2.77 -13.15 6.77
N ASN A 87 2.52 -11.85 6.99
CA ASN A 87 1.16 -11.34 7.13
C ASN A 87 0.33 -11.52 5.86
N GLY A 88 0.93 -11.40 4.67
CA GLY A 88 0.27 -11.71 3.39
C GLY A 88 -0.13 -13.18 3.29
N VAL A 89 0.84 -14.08 3.49
CA VAL A 89 0.62 -15.54 3.42
C VAL A 89 -0.42 -16.01 4.44
N LYS A 90 -0.40 -15.46 5.66
CA LYS A 90 -1.33 -15.81 6.74
C LYS A 90 -2.62 -14.98 6.76
N GLN A 91 -2.81 -14.08 5.79
CA GLN A 91 -3.99 -13.22 5.69
C GLN A 91 -4.22 -12.32 6.94
N LEU A 92 -3.14 -11.88 7.59
CA LEU A 92 -3.15 -11.03 8.78
C LEU A 92 -3.22 -9.53 8.44
N TYR A 93 -4.17 -9.15 7.58
CA TYR A 93 -4.27 -7.80 7.01
C TYR A 93 -4.37 -6.66 8.05
N ARG A 94 -4.87 -6.94 9.27
CA ARG A 94 -4.95 -5.96 10.36
C ARG A 94 -3.59 -5.41 10.80
N GLN A 95 -2.50 -6.10 10.49
CA GLN A 95 -1.14 -5.70 10.86
C GLN A 95 -0.40 -4.98 9.72
N GLY A 96 -1.04 -4.86 8.55
CA GLY A 96 -0.41 -4.56 7.28
C GLY A 96 0.23 -5.83 6.70
N ALA A 97 0.02 -6.05 5.41
CA ALA A 97 0.49 -7.23 4.70
C ALA A 97 1.09 -6.84 3.35
N LEU A 98 2.13 -7.55 2.92
CA LEU A 98 2.61 -7.47 1.55
C LEU A 98 1.87 -8.55 0.75
N ILE A 99 1.13 -8.13 -0.28
CA ILE A 99 0.29 -9.00 -1.10
C ILE A 99 0.45 -8.67 -2.58
N VAL A 100 0.05 -9.61 -3.42
CA VAL A 100 -0.08 -9.40 -4.86
C VAL A 100 -1.56 -9.12 -5.16
N LEU A 101 -1.83 -8.05 -5.89
CA LEU A 101 -3.14 -7.72 -6.43
C LEU A 101 -3.01 -7.40 -7.92
N GLU A 102 -4.08 -7.64 -8.67
CA GLU A 102 -4.21 -7.14 -10.04
C GLU A 102 -4.37 -5.61 -9.97
N ASP A 103 -3.49 -4.89 -10.66
CA ASP A 103 -3.58 -3.45 -10.83
C ASP A 103 -4.78 -3.12 -11.72
N LEU A 104 -5.61 -2.19 -11.27
CA LEU A 104 -6.87 -1.85 -11.89
C LEU A 104 -6.71 -0.96 -13.13
N ASP A 105 -5.50 -0.41 -13.36
CA ASP A 105 -5.19 0.42 -14.53
C ASP A 105 -4.74 -0.40 -15.74
N ASP A 106 -3.93 -1.46 -15.54
CA ASP A 106 -3.33 -2.24 -16.63
C ASP A 106 -3.58 -3.76 -16.56
N GLY A 107 -4.17 -4.27 -15.48
CA GLY A 107 -4.46 -5.69 -15.30
C GLY A 107 -3.24 -6.54 -14.94
N GLU A 108 -2.08 -5.93 -14.65
CA GLU A 108 -0.90 -6.67 -14.23
C GLU A 108 -0.93 -6.99 -12.73
N ASN A 109 -0.39 -8.14 -12.34
CA ASN A 109 -0.20 -8.46 -10.93
C ASN A 109 0.98 -7.68 -10.37
N LYS A 110 0.72 -6.80 -9.40
CA LYS A 110 1.75 -5.99 -8.74
C LYS A 110 1.76 -6.21 -7.22
N TRP A 111 2.87 -5.86 -6.59
CA TRP A 111 2.99 -5.93 -5.14
C TRP A 111 2.37 -4.71 -4.47
N PHE A 112 1.69 -4.95 -3.36
CA PHE A 112 1.06 -3.92 -2.55
C PHE A 112 1.32 -4.14 -1.07
N VAL A 113 1.70 -3.07 -0.37
CA VAL A 113 1.56 -3.03 1.09
C VAL A 113 0.13 -2.61 1.38
N ALA A 114 -0.67 -3.52 1.94
CA ALA A 114 -2.10 -3.34 2.06
C ALA A 114 -2.64 -3.72 3.45
N SER A 115 -3.79 -3.14 3.77
CA SER A 115 -4.63 -3.52 4.90
C SER A 115 -6.11 -3.41 4.51
N ILE A 116 -7.01 -3.89 5.36
CA ILE A 116 -8.46 -3.85 5.12
C ILE A 116 -9.12 -2.90 6.11
N ALA A 117 -9.76 -1.86 5.56
CA ALA A 117 -10.74 -1.06 6.27
C ALA A 117 -12.11 -1.71 6.10
N GLY A 118 -12.69 -2.21 7.19
CA GLY A 118 -14.05 -2.75 7.24
C GLY A 118 -14.94 -1.88 8.12
N ASN A 119 -16.26 -2.08 8.03
CA ASN A 119 -17.28 -1.27 8.70
C ASN A 119 -17.22 0.20 8.27
N ILE A 120 -16.97 0.44 6.98
CA ILE A 120 -16.93 1.78 6.39
C ILE A 120 -18.12 1.99 5.46
N SER A 121 -18.47 3.24 5.20
CA SER A 121 -19.48 3.63 4.21
C SER A 121 -18.78 4.25 3.00
N PHE A 122 -19.38 4.10 1.82
CA PHE A 122 -18.98 4.79 0.59
C PHE A 122 -20.09 5.71 0.07
N SER A 123 -21.03 6.09 0.94
CA SER A 123 -22.19 6.92 0.57
C SER A 123 -21.78 8.36 0.23
N SER A 124 -20.65 8.83 0.78
CA SER A 124 -20.07 10.14 0.47
C SER A 124 -18.55 10.12 0.50
N PHE A 125 -17.90 11.06 -0.20
CA PHE A 125 -16.43 11.22 -0.15
C PHE A 125 -15.93 11.47 1.28
N LYS A 126 -16.71 12.14 2.14
CA LYS A 126 -16.35 12.36 3.55
C LYS A 126 -16.24 11.06 4.33
N ASP A 127 -16.94 10.02 3.91
CA ASP A 127 -16.91 8.72 4.59
C ASP A 127 -15.54 8.06 4.46
N LEU A 128 -14.73 8.43 3.45
CA LEU A 128 -13.35 7.96 3.27
C LEU A 128 -12.39 8.53 4.32
N PHE A 129 -12.80 9.57 5.05
CA PHE A 129 -11.99 10.22 6.08
C PHE A 129 -12.51 9.94 7.49
N ASN A 130 -13.32 8.89 7.67
CA ASN A 130 -13.73 8.44 8.99
C ASN A 130 -12.52 7.90 9.79
N GLU A 131 -12.67 7.80 11.12
CA GLU A 131 -11.59 7.33 12.02
C GLU A 131 -11.01 5.99 11.59
N ARG A 132 -11.86 5.05 11.15
CA ARG A 132 -11.43 3.72 10.72
C ARG A 132 -10.56 3.76 9.46
N MET A 133 -10.91 4.59 8.49
CA MET A 133 -10.10 4.80 7.29
C MET A 133 -8.78 5.49 7.62
N GLN A 134 -8.80 6.47 8.52
CA GLN A 134 -7.60 7.16 8.97
C GLN A 134 -6.63 6.19 9.67
N GLU A 135 -7.11 5.35 10.60
CA GLU A 135 -6.31 4.32 11.26
C GLU A 135 -5.62 3.39 10.26
N VAL A 136 -6.39 2.87 9.30
CA VAL A 136 -5.89 1.91 8.32
C VAL A 136 -4.92 2.58 7.33
N THR A 137 -5.20 3.81 6.92
CA THR A 137 -4.30 4.60 6.06
C THR A 137 -2.98 4.88 6.78
N GLN A 138 -3.03 5.29 8.04
CA GLN A 138 -1.82 5.51 8.86
C GLN A 138 -1.01 4.22 9.03
N LEU A 139 -1.67 3.08 9.25
CA LEU A 139 -1.01 1.79 9.31
C LEU A 139 -0.28 1.47 8.01
N VAL A 140 -0.95 1.60 6.87
CA VAL A 140 -0.39 1.31 5.55
C VAL A 140 0.78 2.25 5.23
N LEU A 141 0.65 3.54 5.50
CA LEU A 141 1.73 4.52 5.35
C LEU A 141 2.91 4.18 6.27
N ALA A 142 2.65 3.87 7.54
CA ALA A 142 3.71 3.51 8.49
C ALA A 142 4.48 2.27 8.03
N ARG A 143 3.79 1.23 7.54
CA ARG A 143 4.44 0.03 6.98
C ARG A 143 5.22 0.31 5.70
N THR A 144 4.66 1.15 4.82
CA THR A 144 5.33 1.59 3.59
C THR A 144 6.62 2.33 3.92
N ILE A 145 6.59 3.26 4.87
CA ILE A 145 7.76 4.04 5.31
C ILE A 145 8.80 3.15 5.99
N GLN A 146 8.36 2.20 6.83
CA GLN A 146 9.28 1.24 7.47
C GLN A 146 9.98 0.38 6.41
N LEU A 147 9.22 -0.12 5.43
CA LEU A 147 9.75 -0.95 4.35
C LEU A 147 10.70 -0.16 3.44
N SER A 148 10.35 1.08 3.08
CA SER A 148 11.19 1.91 2.20
C SER A 148 12.51 2.32 2.85
N ARG A 149 12.54 2.45 4.18
CA ARG A 149 13.77 2.69 4.94
C ARG A 149 14.63 1.44 5.14
N ALA A 150 14.00 0.26 5.14
CA ALA A 150 14.70 -1.01 5.32
C ALA A 150 15.37 -1.50 4.02
N LEU A 151 14.84 -1.09 2.86
CA LEU A 151 15.37 -1.49 1.56
C LEU A 151 16.42 -0.47 1.05
N PRO A 152 17.55 -0.94 0.49
CA PRO A 152 18.65 -0.07 0.02
C PRO A 152 18.30 0.80 -1.22
#